data_AF-A0A7X5L1X6-F1
#
_entry.id   AF-A0A7X5L1X6-F1
#
_cell.length_a   1.000
_cell.length_b   1.000
_cell.length_c   1.000
_cell.angle_alpha   90.00
_cell.angle_beta   90.00
_cell.angle_gamma   90.00
#
_symmetry.space_group_name_H-M   'P 1'
#
loop_
_entity.id
_entity.type
_entity.pdbx_description
1 polymer ?
#
loop_
_entity_poly.entity_id
_entity_poly.type
_entity_poly.pdbx_seq_one_letter_code
_entity_poly.pdbx_strand_id
1 'polypeptide(L)'
;MGQSGKKGKKHIKPADFVYLGAVALMIVLAVRYEHGNTADYEVALGDEVTFGSYLNEPITWRVLKLHEDRFGRASKAVLVSSEILAMKAFDAAPSGKYAYDDDGVIWRISDEKTLENLAMQEYTHGTNDWSRSDIRTWLNSDRENVVYEGKGPVKKAMFGEKNAYFSERGFLCGFTKEEQDAIVPTHHLTKGGALTEETVETDDLVYLLSRNELEWFYDANISVYAQPTQQAVERDETGSYRVLSLEFGLEPFVWRLREPVEGSACKSYAVNNGYSDKLLIECIAAVESYGIRPAITVDMKKLSDIRKEQLRILQE
;
A
#
# COMPACT_ATOMS: atom_id res chain seq x y z
N MET A 1 11.74 -77.37 19.31
CA MET A 1 11.85 -75.89 19.16
C MET A 1 12.78 -75.60 18.01
N GLY A 2 12.37 -74.75 17.05
CA GLY A 2 13.23 -74.28 15.96
C GLY A 2 12.54 -74.24 14.59
N GLN A 3 11.53 -73.37 14.44
CA GLN A 3 11.08 -72.96 13.10
C GLN A 3 12.13 -72.02 12.49
N SER A 4 12.63 -72.31 11.29
CA SER A 4 13.40 -71.38 10.48
C SER A 4 12.60 -71.07 9.20
N GLY A 5 12.03 -69.87 9.16
CA GLY A 5 11.20 -69.38 8.06
C GLY A 5 12.00 -69.16 6.78
N LYS A 6 11.54 -69.75 5.67
CA LYS A 6 12.01 -69.42 4.33
C LYS A 6 11.46 -68.06 3.90
N LYS A 7 12.31 -67.04 3.81
CA LYS A 7 11.99 -65.78 3.13
C LYS A 7 11.88 -66.02 1.61
N GLY A 8 10.65 -65.98 1.09
CA GLY A 8 10.40 -66.00 -0.35
C GLY A 8 10.97 -64.75 -1.01
N LYS A 9 11.87 -64.91 -1.99
CA LYS A 9 12.32 -63.84 -2.88
C LYS A 9 11.13 -63.43 -3.76
N LYS A 10 10.60 -62.23 -3.58
CA LYS A 10 9.58 -61.66 -4.48
C LYS A 10 10.19 -61.52 -5.88
N HIS A 11 9.65 -62.25 -6.84
CA HIS A 11 10.00 -62.12 -8.26
C HIS A 11 9.26 -60.91 -8.82
N ILE A 12 10.00 -59.86 -9.17
CA ILE A 12 9.46 -58.66 -9.82
C ILE A 12 9.14 -59.02 -11.26
N LYS A 13 7.90 -58.77 -11.70
CA LYS A 13 7.45 -59.13 -13.07
C LYS A 13 7.91 -58.06 -14.06
N PRO A 14 8.08 -58.39 -15.35
CA PRO A 14 8.45 -57.42 -16.38
C PRO A 14 7.52 -56.20 -16.46
N ALA A 15 6.22 -56.40 -16.17
CA ALA A 15 5.23 -55.33 -16.11
C ALA A 15 5.49 -54.32 -14.98
N ASP A 16 6.10 -54.75 -13.86
CA ASP A 16 6.44 -53.87 -12.75
C ASP A 16 7.58 -52.90 -13.13
N PHE A 17 8.50 -53.34 -14.01
CA PHE A 17 9.55 -52.47 -14.56
C PHE A 17 9.00 -51.43 -15.53
N VAL A 18 8.00 -51.78 -16.35
CA VAL A 18 7.32 -50.82 -17.24
C VAL A 18 6.57 -49.78 -16.42
N TYR A 19 5.86 -50.20 -15.36
CA TYR A 19 5.16 -49.29 -14.47
C TYR A 19 6.11 -48.35 -13.71
N LEU A 20 7.21 -48.88 -13.15
CA LEU A 20 8.25 -48.08 -12.51
C LEU A 20 8.91 -47.09 -13.49
N GLY A 21 9.14 -47.50 -14.73
CA GLY A 21 9.67 -46.63 -15.79
C GLY A 21 8.70 -45.51 -16.16
N ALA A 22 7.41 -45.80 -16.26
CA ALA A 22 6.37 -44.80 -16.53
C ALA A 22 6.21 -43.81 -15.37
N VAL A 23 6.22 -44.27 -14.13
CA VAL A 23 6.17 -43.41 -12.94
C VAL A 23 7.42 -42.53 -12.85
N ALA A 24 8.61 -43.09 -13.08
CA ALA A 24 9.86 -42.32 -13.12
C ALA A 24 9.84 -41.28 -14.25
N LEU A 25 9.33 -41.62 -15.44
CA LEU A 25 9.19 -40.69 -16.55
C LEU A 25 8.19 -39.57 -16.22
N MET A 26 7.06 -39.89 -15.60
CA MET A 26 6.07 -38.90 -15.15
C MET A 26 6.65 -37.98 -14.07
N ILE A 27 7.46 -38.50 -13.14
CA ILE A 27 8.19 -37.68 -12.15
C ILE A 27 9.21 -36.79 -12.86
N VAL A 28 9.98 -37.32 -13.81
CA VAL A 28 10.96 -36.53 -14.57
C VAL A 28 10.27 -35.46 -15.42
N LEU A 29 9.12 -35.77 -16.03
CA LEU A 29 8.33 -34.79 -16.78
C LEU A 29 7.67 -33.76 -15.87
N ALA A 30 7.17 -34.15 -14.70
CA ALA A 30 6.66 -33.22 -13.70
C ALA A 30 7.77 -32.30 -13.18
N VAL A 31 8.95 -32.85 -12.83
CA VAL A 31 10.12 -32.08 -12.41
C VAL A 31 10.62 -31.18 -13.53
N ARG A 32 10.64 -31.64 -14.80
CA ARG A 32 11.03 -30.82 -15.96
C ARG A 32 9.98 -29.80 -16.37
N TYR A 33 8.70 -30.06 -16.15
CA TYR A 33 7.62 -29.09 -16.36
C TYR A 33 7.67 -28.01 -15.27
N GLU A 34 7.97 -28.40 -14.03
CA GLU A 34 8.22 -27.48 -12.92
C GLU A 34 9.53 -26.69 -13.10
N HIS A 35 10.60 -27.30 -13.62
CA HIS A 35 11.88 -26.63 -13.92
C HIS A 35 11.86 -25.86 -15.26
N GLY A 36 11.04 -26.25 -16.24
CA GLY A 36 10.88 -25.53 -17.51
C GLY A 36 10.07 -24.24 -17.38
N ASN A 37 9.45 -24.05 -16.21
CA ASN A 37 8.71 -22.85 -15.84
C ASN A 37 9.37 -22.11 -14.66
N THR A 38 10.66 -22.37 -14.38
CA THR A 38 11.47 -21.58 -13.44
C THR A 38 11.78 -20.23 -14.07
N ALA A 39 10.80 -19.34 -14.09
CA ALA A 39 11.11 -17.93 -14.14
C ALA A 39 11.71 -17.58 -12.77
N ASP A 40 13.03 -17.50 -12.71
CA ASP A 40 13.68 -16.66 -11.72
C ASP A 40 13.23 -15.24 -12.09
N TYR A 41 12.24 -14.72 -11.36
CA TYR A 41 11.72 -13.39 -11.65
C TYR A 41 12.87 -12.42 -11.32
N GLU A 42 13.47 -11.80 -12.34
CA GLU A 42 14.58 -10.83 -12.22
C GLU A 42 14.14 -9.56 -11.47
N VAL A 43 13.83 -9.70 -10.18
CA VAL A 43 13.37 -8.67 -9.26
C VAL A 43 13.89 -9.02 -7.87
N ALA A 44 14.80 -8.20 -7.36
CA ALA A 44 15.34 -8.26 -6.02
C ALA A 44 14.73 -7.18 -5.11
N LEU A 45 14.91 -7.33 -3.80
CA LEU A 45 14.62 -6.25 -2.85
C LEU A 45 15.42 -5.00 -3.23
N GLY A 46 14.80 -3.83 -3.16
CA GLY A 46 15.44 -2.59 -3.56
C GLY A 46 15.27 -2.22 -5.02
N ASP A 47 14.92 -3.16 -5.90
CA ASP A 47 14.80 -2.89 -7.34
C ASP A 47 13.69 -1.88 -7.65
N GLU A 48 13.86 -1.19 -8.77
CA GLU A 48 12.88 -0.28 -9.35
C GLU A 48 12.05 -0.98 -10.43
N VAL A 49 10.73 -0.79 -10.36
CA VAL A 49 9.79 -1.28 -11.36
C VAL A 49 8.80 -0.17 -11.74
N THR A 50 8.51 -0.03 -13.03
CA THR A 50 7.49 0.92 -13.51
C THR A 50 6.19 0.17 -13.77
N PHE A 51 5.12 0.63 -13.14
CA PHE A 51 3.84 -0.08 -13.12
C PHE A 51 2.70 0.88 -12.83
N GLY A 52 1.64 0.87 -13.65
CA GLY A 52 0.52 1.79 -13.49
C GLY A 52 0.87 3.23 -13.82
N SER A 53 -0.17 4.06 -13.87
CA SER A 53 -0.03 5.49 -14.05
C SER A 53 -0.92 6.26 -13.09
N TYR A 54 -0.44 7.43 -12.66
CA TYR A 54 -1.24 8.38 -11.93
C TYR A 54 -1.08 9.74 -12.62
N LEU A 55 -2.23 10.35 -12.94
CA LEU A 55 -2.28 11.62 -13.68
C LEU A 55 -1.62 11.56 -15.07
N ASN A 56 -1.73 10.40 -15.72
CA ASN A 56 -1.14 10.05 -17.02
C ASN A 56 0.38 9.90 -17.04
N GLU A 57 1.00 9.76 -15.87
CA GLU A 57 2.44 9.63 -15.73
C GLU A 57 2.76 8.30 -15.08
N PRO A 58 3.72 7.52 -15.62
CA PRO A 58 4.08 6.22 -15.08
C PRO A 58 4.56 6.33 -13.63
N ILE A 59 4.18 5.36 -12.80
CA ILE A 59 4.63 5.30 -11.41
C ILE A 59 5.86 4.41 -11.32
N THR A 60 6.93 4.93 -10.74
CA THR A 60 8.10 4.14 -10.33
C THR A 60 7.91 3.62 -8.92
N TRP A 61 8.04 2.31 -8.75
CA TRP A 61 7.92 1.60 -7.49
C TRP A 61 9.23 0.97 -7.09
N ARG A 62 9.37 0.72 -5.78
CA ARG A 62 10.47 0.03 -5.15
C ARG A 62 10.00 -1.27 -4.53
N VAL A 63 10.75 -2.34 -4.75
CA VAL A 63 10.45 -3.67 -4.18
C VAL A 63 10.83 -3.67 -2.71
N LEU A 64 9.80 -3.67 -1.86
CA LEU A 64 9.96 -3.51 -0.41
C LEU A 64 9.98 -4.87 0.31
N LYS A 65 9.27 -5.87 -0.20
CA LYS A 65 9.21 -7.21 0.38
C LYS A 65 8.92 -8.27 -0.68
N LEU A 66 9.52 -9.45 -0.52
CA LEU A 66 9.23 -10.62 -1.34
C LEU A 66 8.54 -11.69 -0.50
N HIS A 67 7.51 -12.32 -1.05
CA HIS A 67 6.83 -13.47 -0.47
C HIS A 67 7.10 -14.71 -1.30
N GLU A 68 7.61 -15.75 -0.66
CA GLU A 68 7.91 -17.01 -1.32
C GLU A 68 6.69 -17.95 -1.35
N ASP A 69 6.59 -18.76 -2.40
CA ASP A 69 5.69 -19.91 -2.44
C ASP A 69 6.24 -21.07 -1.58
N ARG A 70 5.46 -22.15 -1.51
CA ARG A 70 5.84 -23.39 -0.80
C ARG A 70 7.14 -24.06 -1.30
N PHE A 71 7.69 -23.59 -2.41
CA PHE A 71 8.91 -24.10 -3.03
C PHE A 71 10.08 -23.10 -2.92
N GLY A 72 9.92 -22.00 -2.17
CA GLY A 72 10.96 -20.99 -1.96
C GLY A 72 11.12 -20.03 -3.13
N ARG A 73 10.12 -19.90 -4.01
CA ARG A 73 10.18 -18.99 -5.18
C ARG A 73 9.39 -17.73 -4.90
N ALA A 74 9.91 -16.57 -5.28
CA ALA A 74 9.17 -15.32 -5.20
C ALA A 74 7.82 -15.45 -5.94
N SER A 75 6.72 -15.28 -5.20
CA SER A 75 5.35 -15.43 -5.69
C SER A 75 4.59 -14.12 -5.70
N LYS A 76 4.86 -13.28 -4.70
CA LYS A 76 4.34 -11.92 -4.60
C LYS A 76 5.43 -10.97 -4.18
N ALA A 77 5.28 -9.71 -4.56
CA ALA A 77 6.10 -8.62 -4.04
C ALA A 77 5.21 -7.53 -3.45
N VAL A 78 5.64 -6.94 -2.33
CA VAL A 78 5.14 -5.65 -1.88
C VAL A 78 5.97 -4.57 -2.54
N LEU A 79 5.30 -3.68 -3.25
CA LEU A 79 5.89 -2.52 -3.89
C LEU A 79 5.44 -1.27 -3.16
N VAL A 80 6.35 -0.31 -2.98
CA VAL A 80 6.03 1.04 -2.49
C VAL A 80 6.43 2.06 -3.55
N SER A 81 5.61 3.07 -3.78
CA SER A 81 5.98 4.17 -4.67
C SER A 81 7.34 4.76 -4.27
N SER A 82 8.21 4.98 -5.26
CA SER A 82 9.57 5.50 -5.02
C SER A 82 9.50 6.89 -4.39
N GLU A 83 8.56 7.69 -4.89
CA GLU A 83 8.30 9.08 -4.52
C GLU A 83 6.90 9.25 -3.94
N ILE A 84 6.67 10.41 -3.30
CA ILE A 84 5.34 10.82 -2.84
C ILE A 84 4.53 11.30 -4.05
N LEU A 85 3.37 10.69 -4.29
CA LEU A 85 2.59 10.89 -5.51
C LEU A 85 1.62 12.07 -5.43
N ALA A 86 1.15 12.43 -4.23
CA ALA A 86 0.19 13.51 -4.03
C ALA A 86 0.24 14.06 -2.60
N MET A 87 -0.30 15.25 -2.39
CA MET A 87 -0.72 15.74 -1.07
C MET A 87 -2.23 15.60 -0.92
N LYS A 88 -2.66 14.89 0.12
CA LYS A 88 -4.08 14.68 0.42
C LYS A 88 -4.29 14.53 1.91
N ALA A 89 -5.46 14.94 2.39
CA ALA A 89 -5.92 14.58 3.72
C ALA A 89 -6.19 13.08 3.79
N PHE A 90 -5.99 12.51 4.98
CA PHE A 90 -6.34 11.11 5.25
C PHE A 90 -7.85 10.91 5.19
N ASP A 91 -8.60 11.83 5.79
CA ASP A 91 -10.05 11.81 5.82
C ASP A 91 -10.61 13.22 5.94
N ALA A 92 -11.77 13.49 5.36
CA ALA A 92 -12.46 14.76 5.50
C ALA A 92 -13.21 14.87 6.83
N ALA A 93 -13.37 16.09 7.37
CA ALA A 93 -14.29 16.30 8.48
C ALA A 93 -15.73 15.90 8.08
N PRO A 94 -16.38 14.92 8.74
CA PRO A 94 -17.75 14.51 8.43
C PRO A 94 -18.78 15.64 8.55
N SER A 95 -18.53 16.64 9.41
CA SER A 95 -19.33 17.87 9.47
C SER A 95 -19.37 18.65 8.15
N GLY A 96 -18.47 18.35 7.20
CA GLY A 96 -18.32 19.05 5.92
C GLY A 96 -17.60 20.39 6.05
N LYS A 97 -17.15 20.74 7.26
CA LYS A 97 -16.34 21.93 7.50
C LYS A 97 -15.35 21.70 8.65
N TYR A 98 -14.06 21.78 8.34
CA TYR A 98 -13.00 21.52 9.31
C TYR A 98 -13.15 22.38 10.59
N ALA A 99 -13.09 21.75 11.76
CA ALA A 99 -13.22 22.35 13.08
C ALA A 99 -14.57 23.01 13.40
N TYR A 100 -15.60 22.82 12.57
CA TYR A 100 -16.96 23.28 12.86
C TYR A 100 -17.94 22.11 12.91
N ASP A 101 -18.89 22.16 13.83
CA ASP A 101 -20.08 21.32 13.79
C ASP A 101 -21.22 21.97 12.98
N ASP A 102 -22.40 21.34 12.97
CA ASP A 102 -23.55 21.82 12.19
C ASP A 102 -24.15 23.14 12.70
N ASP A 103 -23.97 23.44 13.99
CA ASP A 103 -24.40 24.70 14.61
C ASP A 103 -23.38 25.84 14.41
N GLY A 104 -22.24 25.54 13.78
CA GLY A 104 -21.16 26.49 13.54
C GLY A 104 -20.29 26.74 14.76
N VAL A 105 -20.33 25.88 15.78
CA VAL A 105 -19.44 25.94 16.94
C VAL A 105 -18.05 25.46 16.54
N ILE A 106 -17.03 26.20 16.97
CA ILE A 106 -15.64 25.84 16.70
C ILE A 106 -15.17 24.80 17.73
N TRP A 107 -14.56 23.74 17.23
CA TRP A 107 -13.87 22.69 17.97
C TRP A 107 -12.39 22.73 17.57
N ARG A 108 -11.52 23.41 18.33
CA ARG A 108 -10.09 23.36 18.03
C ARG A 108 -9.51 22.10 18.65
N ILE A 109 -8.63 21.42 17.93
CA ILE A 109 -7.99 20.19 18.41
C ILE A 109 -7.20 20.34 19.71
N SER A 110 -6.75 21.56 20.03
CA SER A 110 -6.01 21.90 21.26
C SER A 110 -6.91 22.24 22.45
N ASP A 111 -8.22 22.40 22.25
CA ASP A 111 -9.14 22.78 23.32
C ASP A 111 -9.48 21.55 24.18
N GLU A 112 -9.51 21.70 25.51
CA GLU A 112 -9.85 20.63 26.47
C GLU A 112 -11.18 19.95 26.14
N LYS A 113 -12.23 20.72 25.85
CA LYS A 113 -13.55 20.20 25.45
C LYS A 113 -13.49 19.28 24.23
N THR A 114 -12.55 19.52 23.32
CA THR A 114 -12.37 18.73 22.10
C THR A 114 -11.58 17.47 22.46
N LEU A 115 -10.50 17.60 23.22
CA LEU A 115 -9.67 16.49 23.68
C LEU A 115 -10.47 15.45 24.48
N GLU A 116 -11.43 15.90 25.30
CA GLU A 116 -12.31 15.03 26.10
C GLU A 116 -13.47 14.42 25.29
N ASN A 117 -13.73 14.92 24.08
CA ASN A 117 -14.85 14.47 23.24
C ASN A 117 -14.35 13.87 21.92
N LEU A 118 -14.01 12.58 21.97
CA LEU A 118 -13.51 11.81 20.83
C LEU A 118 -14.47 11.81 19.63
N ALA A 119 -15.78 11.72 19.87
CA ALA A 119 -16.78 11.77 18.80
C ALA A 119 -16.74 13.11 18.07
N MET A 120 -16.61 14.22 18.80
CA MET A 120 -16.47 15.55 18.20
C MET A 120 -15.12 15.77 17.54
N GLN A 121 -14.04 15.14 18.03
CA GLN A 121 -12.77 15.11 17.31
C GLN A 121 -12.96 14.49 15.92
N GLU A 122 -13.47 13.26 15.84
CA GLU A 122 -13.73 12.60 14.55
C GLU A 122 -14.66 13.45 13.67
N TYR A 123 -15.79 13.90 14.22
CA TYR A 123 -16.81 14.63 13.46
C TYR A 123 -16.32 15.94 12.82
N THR A 124 -15.38 16.63 13.48
CA THR A 124 -14.91 17.96 13.04
C THR A 124 -13.49 17.95 12.45
N HIS A 125 -12.72 16.87 12.60
CA HIS A 125 -11.33 16.78 12.14
C HIS A 125 -11.01 15.55 11.27
N GLY A 126 -12.02 14.74 10.93
CA GLY A 126 -11.86 13.51 10.16
C GLY A 126 -11.58 12.30 11.04
N THR A 127 -11.91 11.11 10.55
CA THR A 127 -11.59 9.85 11.22
C THR A 127 -10.14 9.43 10.97
N ASN A 128 -9.55 8.74 11.94
CA ASN A 128 -8.30 7.99 11.74
C ASN A 128 -8.53 6.49 11.50
N ASP A 129 -9.78 6.06 11.33
CA ASP A 129 -10.12 4.71 10.94
C ASP A 129 -9.80 4.48 9.44
N TRP A 130 -8.80 3.66 9.18
CA TRP A 130 -8.41 3.28 7.81
C TRP A 130 -9.59 2.75 6.99
N SER A 131 -10.43 1.89 7.57
CA SER A 131 -11.51 1.21 6.84
C SER A 131 -12.57 2.17 6.29
N ARG A 132 -12.78 3.30 6.97
CA ARG A 132 -13.78 4.34 6.67
C ARG A 132 -13.18 5.58 6.01
N SER A 133 -11.85 5.65 5.89
CA SER A 133 -11.19 6.86 5.41
C SER A 133 -11.46 7.16 3.93
N ASP A 134 -11.62 8.44 3.62
CA ASP A 134 -11.72 8.92 2.24
C ASP A 134 -10.49 8.53 1.40
N ILE A 135 -9.28 8.58 1.99
CA ILE A 135 -8.06 8.24 1.25
C ILE A 135 -8.04 6.78 0.81
N ARG A 136 -8.50 5.85 1.66
CA ARG A 136 -8.61 4.42 1.31
C ARG A 136 -9.61 4.23 0.17
N THR A 137 -10.75 4.93 0.25
CA THR A 137 -11.79 4.91 -0.77
C THR A 137 -11.25 5.37 -2.13
N TRP A 138 -10.49 6.46 -2.15
CA TRP A 138 -9.84 6.97 -3.36
C TRP A 138 -8.76 6.03 -3.90
N LEU A 139 -7.88 5.52 -3.03
CA LEU A 139 -6.77 4.62 -3.39
C LEU A 139 -7.25 3.32 -4.05
N ASN A 140 -8.40 2.80 -3.63
CA ASN A 140 -8.94 1.52 -4.09
C ASN A 140 -10.02 1.66 -5.18
N SER A 141 -10.20 2.86 -5.75
CA SER A 141 -11.19 3.10 -6.81
C SER A 141 -10.55 3.10 -8.20
N ASP A 142 -11.16 2.38 -9.14
CA ASP A 142 -10.87 2.38 -10.58
C ASP A 142 -11.81 3.31 -11.37
N ARG A 143 -12.69 4.05 -10.68
CA ARG A 143 -13.77 4.82 -11.28
C ARG A 143 -13.33 6.23 -11.67
N GLU A 144 -13.93 6.74 -12.74
CA GLU A 144 -13.82 8.16 -13.13
C GLU A 144 -14.38 9.11 -12.06
N ASN A 145 -15.46 8.68 -11.40
CA ASN A 145 -16.10 9.42 -10.31
C ASN A 145 -16.13 8.52 -9.07
N VAL A 146 -15.30 8.84 -8.08
CA VAL A 146 -15.25 8.11 -6.80
C VAL A 146 -16.50 8.41 -5.99
N VAL A 147 -17.04 7.39 -5.33
CA VAL A 147 -18.20 7.53 -4.45
C VAL A 147 -17.70 7.42 -3.02
N TYR A 148 -17.81 8.53 -2.29
CA TYR A 148 -17.44 8.61 -0.88
C TYR A 148 -18.66 8.44 0.02
N GLU A 149 -18.44 7.98 1.24
CA GLU A 149 -19.46 8.02 2.28
C GLU A 149 -19.64 9.45 2.80
N GLY A 150 -20.88 9.83 3.12
CA GLY A 150 -21.17 11.15 3.66
C GLY A 150 -20.88 12.31 2.68
N LYS A 151 -20.21 13.35 3.17
CA LYS A 151 -19.91 14.58 2.40
C LYS A 151 -18.61 14.45 1.58
N GLY A 152 -17.75 13.47 1.91
CA GLY A 152 -16.48 13.20 1.25
C GLY A 152 -15.44 14.33 1.32
N PRO A 153 -14.34 14.21 0.56
CA PRO A 153 -13.16 15.07 0.66
C PRO A 153 -13.32 16.38 -0.12
N VAL A 154 -14.33 17.14 0.27
CA VAL A 154 -14.63 18.48 -0.24
C VAL A 154 -13.71 19.52 0.41
N LYS A 155 -13.48 20.63 -0.32
CA LYS A 155 -12.55 21.69 0.08
C LYS A 155 -12.78 22.22 1.50
N LYS A 156 -14.01 22.53 1.86
CA LYS A 156 -14.33 23.08 3.20
C LYS A 156 -14.07 22.12 4.35
N ALA A 157 -14.05 20.82 4.09
CA ALA A 157 -13.84 19.79 5.12
C ALA A 157 -12.35 19.58 5.45
N MET A 158 -11.45 20.28 4.74
CA MET A 158 -9.99 20.24 4.93
C MET A 158 -9.50 21.43 5.77
N PHE A 159 -8.37 21.26 6.47
CA PHE A 159 -7.82 22.28 7.37
C PHE A 159 -7.53 23.62 6.69
N GLY A 160 -6.80 23.58 5.57
CA GLY A 160 -6.41 24.78 4.81
C GLY A 160 -7.42 25.14 3.72
N GLU A 161 -8.54 24.42 3.66
CA GLU A 161 -9.44 24.40 2.51
C GLU A 161 -8.67 24.19 1.19
N LYS A 162 -7.68 23.30 1.13
CA LYS A 162 -6.85 22.98 -0.04
C LYS A 162 -6.92 21.50 -0.40
N ASN A 163 -6.29 21.14 -1.53
CA ASN A 163 -6.02 19.76 -1.98
C ASN A 163 -7.21 18.80 -1.86
N ALA A 164 -8.43 19.31 -2.10
CA ALA A 164 -9.64 18.50 -2.12
C ALA A 164 -9.59 17.51 -3.29
N TYR A 165 -10.09 16.30 -3.07
CA TYR A 165 -10.03 15.23 -4.08
C TYR A 165 -11.39 14.55 -4.32
N PHE A 166 -12.48 15.21 -3.90
CA PHE A 166 -13.85 14.74 -4.12
C PHE A 166 -14.18 14.49 -5.60
N SER A 167 -13.71 15.37 -6.49
CA SER A 167 -13.95 15.29 -7.94
C SER A 167 -12.84 14.59 -8.71
N GLU A 168 -11.86 14.01 -8.01
CA GLU A 168 -10.76 13.32 -8.66
C GLU A 168 -11.17 11.90 -9.04
N ARG A 169 -10.62 11.41 -10.16
CA ARG A 169 -10.71 10.00 -10.53
C ARG A 169 -10.03 9.15 -9.45
N GLY A 170 -10.51 7.92 -9.28
CA GLY A 170 -9.88 6.96 -8.39
C GLY A 170 -8.44 6.67 -8.80
N PHE A 171 -7.60 6.32 -7.83
CA PHE A 171 -6.17 6.11 -8.05
C PHE A 171 -5.87 5.01 -9.09
N LEU A 172 -6.67 3.94 -9.10
CA LEU A 172 -6.51 2.81 -10.04
C LEU A 172 -7.08 3.11 -11.44
N CYS A 173 -7.75 4.26 -11.63
CA CYS A 173 -8.40 4.60 -12.88
C CYS A 173 -7.40 4.81 -14.05
N GLY A 174 -6.12 5.07 -13.74
CA GLY A 174 -5.03 5.18 -14.72
C GLY A 174 -4.28 3.87 -15.01
N PHE A 175 -4.64 2.76 -14.35
CA PHE A 175 -3.99 1.46 -14.52
C PHE A 175 -4.67 0.68 -15.64
N THR A 176 -3.89 0.00 -16.47
CA THR A 176 -4.44 -0.91 -17.49
C THR A 176 -5.13 -2.10 -16.84
N LYS A 177 -5.90 -2.86 -17.62
CA LYS A 177 -6.59 -4.04 -17.08
C LYS A 177 -5.59 -5.11 -16.63
N GLU A 178 -4.53 -5.30 -17.39
CA GLU A 178 -3.45 -6.23 -17.09
C GLU A 178 -2.72 -5.83 -15.80
N GLU A 179 -2.48 -4.53 -15.60
CA GLU A 179 -1.88 -4.01 -14.36
C GLU A 179 -2.82 -4.20 -13.17
N GLN A 180 -4.09 -3.82 -13.27
CA GLN A 180 -5.06 -4.04 -12.19
C GLN A 180 -5.16 -5.53 -11.82
N ASP A 181 -5.16 -6.42 -12.82
CA ASP A 181 -5.19 -7.86 -12.59
C ASP A 181 -3.89 -8.40 -11.97
N ALA A 182 -2.77 -7.68 -12.07
CA ALA A 182 -1.50 -8.02 -11.42
C ALA A 182 -1.49 -7.65 -9.93
N ILE A 183 -2.33 -6.71 -9.49
CA ILE A 183 -2.47 -6.34 -8.09
C ILE A 183 -3.25 -7.43 -7.34
N VAL A 184 -2.69 -7.87 -6.23
CA VAL A 184 -3.25 -8.89 -5.36
C VAL A 184 -3.91 -8.21 -4.16
N PRO A 185 -5.22 -8.45 -3.91
CA PRO A 185 -5.87 -8.01 -2.69
C PRO A 185 -5.08 -8.47 -1.46
N THR A 186 -4.78 -7.52 -0.58
CA THR A 186 -3.96 -7.74 0.60
C THR A 186 -4.81 -7.55 1.83
N HIS A 187 -4.87 -8.59 2.65
CA HIS A 187 -5.55 -8.55 3.93
C HIS A 187 -4.67 -7.85 4.97
N HIS A 188 -5.22 -6.84 5.63
CA HIS A 188 -4.55 -6.05 6.66
C HIS A 188 -5.30 -6.13 7.98
N LEU A 189 -4.53 -6.33 9.05
CA LEU A 189 -4.95 -6.11 10.42
C LEU A 189 -4.30 -4.80 10.89
N THR A 190 -5.09 -3.74 10.98
CA THR A 190 -4.62 -2.42 11.42
C THR A 190 -5.11 -2.17 12.83
N LYS A 191 -4.26 -1.63 13.72
CA LYS A 191 -4.71 -1.22 15.06
C LYS A 191 -5.87 -0.22 14.94
N GLY A 192 -6.93 -0.38 15.72
CA GLY A 192 -8.00 0.63 15.76
C GLY A 192 -7.61 1.90 16.49
N GLY A 193 -8.37 2.97 16.21
CA GLY A 193 -8.27 4.26 16.87
C GLY A 193 -9.04 4.30 18.18
N ALA A 194 -9.18 5.48 18.77
CA ALA A 194 -9.85 5.62 20.07
C ALA A 194 -11.38 5.32 20.05
N LEU A 195 -12.00 5.28 18.87
CA LEU A 195 -13.43 5.03 18.70
C LEU A 195 -13.77 3.71 17.99
N THR A 196 -12.76 2.94 17.58
CA THR A 196 -12.95 1.72 16.78
C THR A 196 -12.47 0.49 17.53
N GLU A 197 -12.82 -0.70 17.03
CA GLU A 197 -12.41 -1.99 17.62
C GLU A 197 -10.88 -2.06 17.80
N GLU A 198 -10.38 -2.94 18.68
CA GLU A 198 -8.93 -3.05 18.93
C GLU A 198 -8.13 -3.30 17.63
N THR A 199 -8.73 -3.97 16.64
CA THR A 199 -8.17 -4.21 15.31
C THR A 199 -9.24 -4.00 14.24
N VAL A 200 -8.85 -3.35 13.15
CA VAL A 200 -9.65 -3.11 11.95
C VAL A 200 -9.14 -4.02 10.83
N GLU A 201 -10.02 -4.85 10.30
CA GLU A 201 -9.72 -5.75 9.18
C GLU A 201 -10.14 -5.12 7.84
N THR A 202 -9.24 -5.16 6.87
CA THR A 202 -9.49 -4.62 5.52
C THR A 202 -8.81 -5.47 4.46
N ASP A 203 -9.42 -5.59 3.29
CA ASP A 203 -8.80 -6.12 2.08
C ASP A 203 -8.61 -4.98 1.10
N ASP A 204 -7.35 -4.70 0.74
CA ASP A 204 -6.98 -3.54 -0.08
C ASP A 204 -6.18 -3.97 -1.31
N LEU A 205 -6.46 -3.33 -2.45
CA LEU A 205 -5.60 -3.37 -3.63
C LEU A 205 -4.43 -2.40 -3.46
N VAL A 206 -4.71 -1.21 -2.91
CA VAL A 206 -3.74 -0.16 -2.66
C VAL A 206 -3.91 0.34 -1.23
N TYR A 207 -2.79 0.44 -0.52
CA TYR A 207 -2.79 0.76 0.91
C TYR A 207 -1.66 1.72 1.27
N LEU A 208 -1.79 2.36 2.44
CA LEU A 208 -0.67 3.04 3.08
C LEU A 208 -0.02 2.07 4.07
N LEU A 209 1.30 2.13 4.23
CA LEU A 209 2.00 1.26 5.18
C LEU A 209 1.59 1.55 6.63
N SER A 210 1.76 0.55 7.51
CA SER A 210 1.67 0.71 8.97
C SER A 210 3.07 0.90 9.57
N ARG A 211 3.16 1.21 10.87
CA ARG A 211 4.47 1.48 11.49
C ARG A 211 5.40 0.27 11.46
N ASN A 212 4.88 -0.93 11.69
CA ASN A 212 5.70 -2.14 11.72
C ASN A 212 6.28 -2.46 10.33
N GLU A 213 5.56 -2.12 9.27
CA GLU A 213 5.99 -2.36 7.89
C GLU A 213 7.10 -1.40 7.43
N LEU A 214 7.40 -0.37 8.21
CA LEU A 214 8.58 0.47 7.96
C LEU A 214 9.89 -0.29 8.12
N GLU A 215 9.89 -1.42 8.84
CA GLU A 215 11.06 -2.28 8.97
C GLU A 215 11.55 -2.80 7.60
N TRP A 216 10.63 -2.99 6.65
CA TRP A 216 10.93 -3.53 5.32
C TRP A 216 11.82 -2.59 4.50
N PHE A 217 11.84 -1.28 4.79
CA PHE A 217 12.79 -0.35 4.16
C PHE A 217 14.24 -0.70 4.52
N TYR A 218 14.50 -1.13 5.76
CA TYR A 218 15.84 -1.54 6.18
C TYR A 218 16.23 -2.86 5.53
N ASP A 219 15.31 -3.84 5.49
CA ASP A 219 15.55 -5.13 4.84
C ASP A 219 15.85 -4.98 3.35
N ALA A 220 15.16 -4.05 2.68
CA ALA A 220 15.36 -3.76 1.27
C ALA A 220 16.48 -2.76 0.98
N ASN A 221 17.15 -2.24 2.02
CA ASN A 221 18.18 -1.20 1.92
C ASN A 221 17.72 0.04 1.12
N ILE A 222 16.52 0.53 1.42
CA ILE A 222 15.89 1.71 0.78
C ILE A 222 15.64 2.79 1.84
N SER A 223 15.79 4.05 1.45
CA SER A 223 15.40 5.16 2.32
C SER A 223 13.89 5.17 2.60
N VAL A 224 13.53 5.27 3.88
CA VAL A 224 12.15 5.52 4.33
C VAL A 224 11.70 6.95 4.01
N TYR A 225 12.65 7.88 3.90
CA TYR A 225 12.41 9.25 3.44
C TYR A 225 12.26 9.28 1.92
N ALA A 226 11.28 10.05 1.44
CA ALA A 226 10.94 10.14 0.03
C ALA A 226 10.71 11.61 -0.38
N GLN A 227 11.10 11.91 -1.61
CA GLN A 227 10.83 13.19 -2.27
C GLN A 227 9.46 13.12 -2.98
N PRO A 228 8.80 14.25 -3.22
CA PRO A 228 7.60 14.31 -4.05
C PRO A 228 7.94 14.24 -5.54
N THR A 229 7.04 13.66 -6.33
CA THR A 229 7.10 13.81 -7.79
C THR A 229 6.90 15.28 -8.17
N GLN A 230 7.39 15.69 -9.35
CA GLN A 230 7.17 17.04 -9.86
C GLN A 230 5.68 17.40 -9.90
N GLN A 231 4.82 16.46 -10.30
CA GLN A 231 3.37 16.69 -10.34
C GLN A 231 2.76 16.90 -8.95
N ALA A 232 3.25 16.18 -7.93
CA ALA A 232 2.81 16.40 -6.55
C ALA A 232 3.16 17.82 -6.09
N VAL A 233 4.32 18.34 -6.49
CA VAL A 233 4.74 19.72 -6.21
C VAL A 233 3.86 20.73 -6.96
N GLU A 234 3.60 20.52 -8.24
CA GLU A 234 2.82 21.46 -9.08
C GLU A 234 1.35 21.57 -8.65
N ARG A 235 0.78 20.49 -8.10
CA ARG A 235 -0.62 20.45 -7.66
C ARG A 235 -0.84 20.79 -6.20
N ASP A 236 0.21 20.96 -5.41
CA ASP A 236 0.10 21.34 -4.01
C ASP A 236 -0.44 22.78 -3.86
N GLU A 237 -1.70 22.91 -3.50
CA GLU A 237 -2.33 24.20 -3.25
C GLU A 237 -1.99 24.79 -1.87
N THR A 238 -1.34 24.02 -0.98
CA THR A 238 -0.91 24.49 0.35
C THR A 238 0.41 25.24 0.29
N GLY A 239 1.24 24.94 -0.71
CA GLY A 239 2.60 25.46 -0.86
C GLY A 239 3.62 24.84 0.11
N SER A 240 3.24 23.79 0.84
CA SER A 240 4.08 23.12 1.83
C SER A 240 5.35 22.54 1.21
N TYR A 241 5.25 21.96 0.00
CA TYR A 241 6.44 21.47 -0.71
C TYR A 241 7.44 22.59 -0.98
N ARG A 242 6.95 23.69 -1.54
CA ARG A 242 7.79 24.83 -1.91
C ARG A 242 8.44 25.48 -0.69
N VAL A 243 7.68 25.68 0.39
CA VAL A 243 8.19 26.32 1.62
C VAL A 243 9.29 25.47 2.25
N LEU A 244 9.06 24.16 2.44
CA LEU A 244 10.06 23.29 3.07
C LEU A 244 11.32 23.13 2.22
N SER A 245 11.18 23.08 0.89
CA SER A 245 12.34 23.02 -0.01
C SER A 245 13.12 24.34 -0.02
N LEU A 246 12.46 25.49 -0.22
CA LEU A 246 13.14 26.78 -0.38
C LEU A 246 13.66 27.36 0.93
N GLU A 247 12.89 27.28 2.01
CA GLU A 247 13.23 27.94 3.28
C GLU A 247 14.12 27.06 4.17
N PHE A 248 13.92 25.75 4.14
CA PHE A 248 14.62 24.81 5.02
C PHE A 248 15.61 23.89 4.29
N GLY A 249 15.65 23.93 2.94
CA GLY A 249 16.55 23.09 2.15
C GLY A 249 16.19 21.60 2.22
N LEU A 250 14.94 21.27 2.53
CA LEU A 250 14.50 19.89 2.72
C LEU A 250 13.96 19.31 1.40
N GLU A 251 14.56 18.22 0.97
CA GLU A 251 14.09 17.46 -0.21
C GLU A 251 13.10 16.35 0.16
N PRO A 252 13.27 15.59 1.26
CA PRO A 252 12.27 14.63 1.67
C PRO A 252 11.08 15.28 2.37
N PHE A 253 9.91 14.63 2.29
CA PHE A 253 8.67 15.15 2.85
C PHE A 253 7.95 14.15 3.74
N VAL A 254 7.07 14.70 4.58
CA VAL A 254 6.21 13.92 5.45
C VAL A 254 5.21 13.13 4.62
N TRP A 255 5.05 11.83 4.90
CA TRP A 255 4.06 10.99 4.22
C TRP A 255 3.29 10.08 5.19
N ARG A 256 2.00 9.86 4.87
CA ARG A 256 0.99 9.24 5.73
C ARG A 256 1.16 7.72 5.89
N LEU A 257 0.87 7.23 7.09
CA LEU A 257 0.64 5.82 7.40
C LEU A 257 -0.85 5.57 7.64
N ARG A 258 -1.28 4.30 7.53
CA ARG A 258 -2.68 3.92 7.83
C ARG A 258 -2.98 3.78 9.32
N GLU A 259 -1.95 3.76 10.16
CA GLU A 259 -2.11 3.42 11.58
C GLU A 259 -2.54 4.63 12.42
N PRO A 260 -3.60 4.52 13.24
CA PRO A 260 -4.07 5.59 14.09
C PRO A 260 -3.13 5.82 15.29
N VAL A 261 -3.13 7.07 15.77
CA VAL A 261 -2.47 7.45 17.03
C VAL A 261 -3.34 7.02 18.20
N GLU A 262 -2.72 6.38 19.18
CA GLU A 262 -3.41 5.88 20.36
C GLU A 262 -4.07 7.02 21.16
N GLY A 263 -5.31 6.80 21.60
CA GLY A 263 -6.08 7.78 22.35
C GLY A 263 -6.63 8.94 21.52
N SER A 264 -6.40 8.98 20.20
CA SER A 264 -7.01 9.96 19.30
C SER A 264 -8.04 9.31 18.37
N ALA A 265 -9.07 10.07 18.03
CA ALA A 265 -10.08 9.70 17.02
C ALA A 265 -9.81 10.29 15.64
N CYS A 266 -8.85 11.21 15.52
CA CYS A 266 -8.62 11.97 14.29
C CYS A 266 -7.15 12.09 13.90
N LYS A 267 -6.21 11.46 14.62
CA LYS A 267 -4.78 11.49 14.27
C LYS A 267 -4.29 10.14 13.78
N SER A 268 -3.49 10.14 12.71
CA SER A 268 -2.72 9.00 12.24
C SER A 268 -1.23 9.31 12.25
N TYR A 269 -0.40 8.27 12.24
CA TYR A 269 1.04 8.44 12.14
C TYR A 269 1.46 8.81 10.71
N ALA A 270 2.57 9.54 10.61
CA ALA A 270 3.26 9.80 9.36
C ALA A 270 4.77 9.66 9.55
N VAL A 271 5.47 9.28 8.49
CA VAL A 271 6.93 9.34 8.46
C VAL A 271 7.34 10.80 8.29
N ASN A 272 8.29 11.24 9.11
CA ASN A 272 8.79 12.60 9.10
C ASN A 272 9.73 12.87 7.91
N ASN A 273 10.13 14.11 7.70
CA ASN A 273 11.02 14.54 6.61
C ASN A 273 12.53 14.44 6.93
N GLY A 274 12.89 13.82 8.06
CA GLY A 274 14.29 13.65 8.49
C GLY A 274 14.94 14.89 9.10
N TYR A 275 14.21 16.01 9.26
CA TYR A 275 14.74 17.22 9.92
C TYR A 275 14.93 17.06 11.43
N SER A 276 14.08 16.27 12.08
CA SER A 276 14.22 15.92 13.51
C SER A 276 14.72 14.49 13.70
N ASP A 277 15.19 14.19 14.91
CA ASP A 277 15.56 12.84 15.35
C ASP A 277 14.37 11.85 15.41
N LYS A 278 13.14 12.36 15.42
CA LYS A 278 11.92 11.52 15.40
C LYS A 278 11.57 11.09 13.98
N LEU A 279 11.58 9.78 13.75
CA LEU A 279 11.10 9.14 12.52
C LEU A 279 9.61 9.38 12.28
N LEU A 280 8.80 9.37 13.34
CA LEU A 280 7.34 9.46 13.26
C LEU A 280 6.82 10.76 13.85
N ILE A 281 5.79 11.30 13.21
CA ILE A 281 4.98 12.41 13.71
C ILE A 281 3.50 12.03 13.69
N GLU A 282 2.70 12.81 14.41
CA GLU A 282 1.24 12.68 14.46
C GLU A 282 0.59 13.71 13.56
N CYS A 283 -0.35 13.27 12.72
CA CYS A 283 -1.02 14.13 11.75
C CYS A 283 -2.54 14.00 11.90
N ILE A 284 -3.22 15.14 12.04
CA ILE A 284 -4.70 15.21 12.04
C ILE A 284 -5.21 14.77 10.66
N ALA A 285 -6.28 13.99 10.61
CA ALA A 285 -6.78 13.32 9.42
C ALA A 285 -7.14 14.31 8.31
N ALA A 286 -7.89 15.36 8.65
CA ALA A 286 -8.32 16.42 7.73
C ALA A 286 -7.23 17.42 7.29
N VAL A 287 -5.98 17.23 7.72
CA VAL A 287 -4.87 18.08 7.25
C VAL A 287 -4.31 17.53 5.94
N GLU A 288 -4.38 18.35 4.91
CA GLU A 288 -4.13 17.99 3.51
C GLU A 288 -2.71 18.28 3.02
N SER A 289 -1.81 18.70 3.92
CA SER A 289 -0.42 19.08 3.62
C SER A 289 0.59 17.94 3.81
N TYR A 290 0.12 16.69 3.74
CA TYR A 290 0.95 15.50 3.94
C TYR A 290 0.91 14.60 2.71
N GLY A 291 2.06 13.97 2.45
CA GLY A 291 2.28 13.12 1.30
C GLY A 291 1.55 11.79 1.35
N ILE A 292 1.13 11.31 0.18
CA ILE A 292 0.59 9.98 -0.05
C ILE A 292 1.64 9.14 -0.79
N ARG A 293 2.16 8.12 -0.09
CA ARG A 293 3.13 7.16 -0.61
C ARG A 293 2.50 5.76 -0.58
N PRO A 294 1.73 5.38 -1.61
CA PRO A 294 0.99 4.12 -1.60
C PRO A 294 1.93 2.92 -1.74
N ALA A 295 1.43 1.78 -1.27
CA ALA A 295 1.96 0.46 -1.48
C ALA A 295 0.91 -0.46 -2.11
N ILE A 296 1.39 -1.46 -2.85
CA ILE A 296 0.59 -2.49 -3.50
C ILE A 296 1.28 -3.84 -3.32
N THR A 297 0.50 -4.92 -3.35
CA THR A 297 1.05 -6.28 -3.48
C THR A 297 0.77 -6.77 -4.88
N VAL A 298 1.77 -7.33 -5.57
CA VAL A 298 1.64 -7.80 -6.95
C VAL A 298 2.01 -9.27 -7.10
N ASP A 299 1.37 -9.94 -8.05
CA ASP A 299 1.74 -11.27 -8.52
C ASP A 299 3.02 -11.19 -9.37
N MET A 300 4.06 -11.93 -8.96
CA MET A 300 5.38 -11.84 -9.59
C MET A 300 5.38 -12.34 -11.04
N LYS A 301 4.52 -13.30 -11.37
CA LYS A 301 4.41 -13.80 -12.74
C LYS A 301 3.82 -12.74 -13.65
N LYS A 302 2.69 -12.16 -13.25
CA LYS A 302 2.02 -11.10 -14.01
C LYS A 302 2.91 -9.87 -14.15
N LEU A 303 3.62 -9.48 -13.09
CA LEU A 303 4.59 -8.39 -13.12
C LEU A 303 5.70 -8.65 -14.15
N SER A 304 6.28 -9.86 -14.15
CA SER A 304 7.30 -10.24 -15.13
C SER A 304 6.77 -10.19 -16.57
N ASP A 305 5.56 -10.67 -16.80
CA ASP A 305 4.95 -10.69 -18.14
C ASP A 305 4.72 -9.26 -18.66
N ILE A 306 4.23 -8.36 -17.81
CA ILE A 306 4.07 -6.93 -18.12
C ILE A 306 5.41 -6.28 -18.47
N ARG A 307 6.46 -6.53 -17.66
CA ARG A 307 7.80 -5.96 -17.89
C ARG A 307 8.41 -6.41 -19.21
N LYS A 308 8.25 -7.69 -19.56
CA LYS A 308 8.73 -8.22 -20.85
C LYS A 308 8.06 -7.55 -22.04
N GLU A 309 6.75 -7.32 -21.93
CA GLU A 309 6.01 -6.63 -22.98
C GLU A 309 6.42 -5.16 -23.11
N GLN A 310 6.61 -4.44 -22.00
CA GLN A 310 7.13 -3.07 -22.00
C GLN A 310 8.51 -2.99 -22.66
N LEU A 311 9.42 -3.91 -22.33
CA LEU A 311 10.75 -3.98 -22.94
C LEU A 311 10.70 -4.26 -24.44
N ARG A 312 9.76 -5.11 -24.88
CA ARG A 312 9.55 -5.40 -26.30
C ARG A 312 9.12 -4.15 -27.06
N ILE A 313 8.16 -3.39 -26.52
CA ILE A 313 7.68 -2.15 -27.13
C ILE A 313 8.78 -1.09 -27.24
N LEU A 314 9.69 -1.01 -26.26
CA LEU A 314 10.82 -0.05 -26.30
C LEU A 314 11.91 -0.41 -27.32
N GLN A 315 11.94 -1.65 -27.81
CA GLN A 315 12.92 -2.15 -28.77
C GLN A 315 12.41 -2.13 -30.22
N GLU A 316 11.12 -1.87 -30.44
CA GLU A 316 10.46 -1.69 -31.73
C GLU A 316 10.46 -0.22 -32.17
#